data_AF-A0A1F2VMP0-F1
#
_entry.id   AF-A0A1F2VMP0-F1
#
_cell.length_a   1.000
_cell.length_b   1.000
_cell.length_c   1.000
_cell.angle_alpha   90.00
_cell.angle_beta   90.00
_cell.angle_gamma   90.00
#
_symmetry.space_group_name_H-M   'P 1'
#
loop_
_entity.id
_entity.type
_entity.pdbx_description
1 polymer ?
#
loop_
_entity_poly.entity_id
_entity_poly.type
_entity_poly.pdbx_seq_one_letter_code
_entity_poly.pdbx_strand_id
1 'polypeptide(L)' 'MDPRRVMPGYHVALPPADRHRVEASEGEPLLWLALVRLDSDAALVNLRAPVVVNPRRMIGIQVIQTDSPYPVDHRLPLD' A
#
# COMPACT_ATOMS: atom_id res chain seq x y z
N MET A 1 -6.90 3.35 0.03
CA MET A 1 -7.61 2.64 1.12
C MET A 1 -6.62 1.79 1.93
N ASP A 2 -6.92 1.37 3.17
CA ASP A 2 -6.05 0.41 3.87
C ASP A 2 -6.10 -0.96 3.18
N PRO A 3 -4.97 -1.51 2.66
CA PRO A 3 -4.96 -2.79 1.96
C PRO A 3 -5.42 -3.97 2.83
N ARG A 4 -5.30 -3.89 4.15
CA ARG A 4 -5.72 -4.94 5.09
C ARG A 4 -7.23 -5.06 5.19
N ARG A 5 -7.97 -3.99 4.84
CA ARG A 5 -9.44 -4.02 4.72
C ARG A 5 -9.91 -4.71 3.45
N VAL A 6 -9.05 -4.77 2.42
CA VAL A 6 -9.34 -5.43 1.14
C VAL A 6 -9.02 -6.91 1.23
N MET A 7 -7.81 -7.22 1.70
CA MET A 7 -7.33 -8.59 1.84
C MET A 7 -6.88 -8.82 3.28
N PRO A 8 -7.71 -9.47 4.10
CA PRO A 8 -7.29 -9.94 5.41
C PRO A 8 -6.02 -10.79 5.28
N GLY A 9 -4.97 -10.46 6.03
CA GLY A 9 -3.65 -11.10 5.91
C GLY A 9 -2.68 -10.42 4.94
N TYR A 10 -3.04 -9.28 4.35
CA TYR A 10 -2.09 -8.46 3.60
C TYR A 10 -0.87 -8.07 4.46
N HIS A 11 0.32 -8.41 3.99
CA HIS A 11 1.59 -8.09 4.65
C HIS A 11 2.62 -7.56 3.65
N VAL A 12 3.27 -6.47 4.02
CA VAL A 12 4.33 -5.85 3.25
C VAL A 12 5.39 -5.35 4.22
N ALA A 13 6.62 -5.75 3.97
CA ALA A 13 7.77 -5.18 4.65
C ALA A 13 8.16 -3.86 3.98
N LEU A 14 8.53 -2.86 4.78
CA LEU A 14 9.16 -1.64 4.27
C LEU A 14 10.68 -1.85 4.27
N PRO A 15 11.34 -1.93 3.09
CA PRO A 15 12.79 -2.07 3.03
C PRO A 15 13.50 -0.91 3.76
N PRO A 16 14.70 -1.12 4.34
CA PRO A 16 15.42 -0.06 5.06
C PRO A 16 15.67 1.20 4.22
N ALA A 17 15.97 1.05 2.92
CA ALA A 17 16.17 2.17 2.01
C ALA A 17 14.89 3.01 1.84
N ASP A 18 13.73 2.36 1.70
CA ASP A 18 12.45 3.05 1.59
C ASP A 18 12.00 3.66 2.91
N ARG A 19 12.30 3.01 4.05
CA ARG A 19 12.09 3.58 5.39
C ARG A 19 12.87 4.87 5.58
N HIS A 20 14.12 4.91 5.12
CA HIS A 20 14.94 6.13 5.14
C HIS A 20 14.31 7.23 4.28
N ARG A 21 13.76 6.90 3.10
CA ARG A 21 13.11 7.87 2.20
C ARG A 21 11.86 8.52 2.79
N VAL A 22 11.14 7.83 3.67
CA VAL A 22 9.98 8.39 4.39
C VAL A 22 10.35 8.97 5.77
N GLU A 23 11.65 9.09 6.08
CA GLU A 23 12.16 9.62 7.35
C GLU A 23 11.52 8.97 8.59
N ALA A 24 11.32 7.65 8.54
CA ALA A 24 10.66 6.92 9.61
C ALA A 24 11.66 6.13 10.46
N SER A 25 11.46 6.15 11.78
CA SER A 25 12.19 5.25 12.68
C SER A 25 11.65 3.82 12.58
N GLU A 26 12.39 2.86 13.14
CA GLU A 26 11.86 1.51 13.34
C GLU A 26 10.66 1.55 14.31
N GLY A 27 9.61 0.80 14.01
CA GLY A 27 8.37 0.79 14.81
C GLY A 27 7.50 2.04 14.72
N GLU A 28 7.94 3.11 14.05
CA GLU A 28 7.12 4.32 13.88
C GLU A 28 5.86 4.02 13.05
N PRO A 29 4.66 4.44 13.50
CA PRO A 29 3.43 4.17 12.77
C PRO A 29 3.40 4.93 11.45
N LEU A 30 3.17 4.17 10.37
CA LEU A 30 3.02 4.68 9.00
C LEU A 30 1.63 4.39 8.47
N LEU A 31 1.14 5.25 7.59
CA LEU A 31 -0.09 4.99 6.83
C LEU A 31 0.25 4.12 5.62
N TRP A 32 -0.56 3.09 5.40
CA TRP A 32 -0.45 2.17 4.28
C TRP A 32 -1.71 2.26 3.44
N LEU A 33 -1.56 2.62 2.17
CA LEU A 33 -2.66 2.94 1.28
C LEU A 33 -2.50 2.19 -0.04
N ALA A 34 -3.43 1.32 -0.38
CA ALA A 34 -3.54 0.79 -1.73
C ALA A 34 -4.27 1.79 -2.65
N LEU A 35 -3.80 1.86 -3.89
CA LEU A 35 -4.43 2.64 -4.95
C LEU A 35 -5.65 1.90 -5.48
N VAL A 36 -6.69 2.67 -5.82
CA VAL A 36 -7.93 2.18 -6.42
C VAL A 36 -8.02 2.75 -7.82
N ARG A 37 -8.15 1.88 -8.81
CA ARG A 37 -8.57 2.25 -10.16
C ARG A 37 -10.06 2.00 -10.28
N LEU A 38 -10.79 3.03 -10.70
CA LEU A 38 -12.20 2.91 -11.06
C LEU A 38 -12.27 2.79 -12.58
N ASP A 39 -12.80 1.66 -13.05
CA ASP A 39 -13.17 1.41 -14.43
C ASP A 39 -14.71 1.48 -14.55
N SER A 40 -15.28 1.40 -15.75
CA SER A 40 -16.74 1.57 -15.97
C SER A 40 -17.60 0.64 -15.11
N ASP A 41 -17.14 -0.60 -14.89
CA ASP A 41 -17.92 -1.68 -14.26
C ASP A 41 -17.19 -2.37 -13.09
N ALA A 42 -16.10 -1.77 -12.61
CA ALA A 42 -15.27 -2.36 -11.57
C ALA A 42 -14.45 -1.32 -10.80
N ALA A 43 -14.26 -1.58 -9.51
CA ALA A 43 -13.17 -1.01 -8.75
C ALA A 43 -12.07 -2.07 -8.57
N LEU A 44 -10.83 -1.70 -8.89
CA LEU A 44 -9.68 -2.56 -8.83
C LEU A 44 -8.62 -1.96 -7.91
N VAL A 45 -7.99 -2.80 -7.10
CA VAL A 45 -7.02 -2.40 -6.07
C VAL A 45 -5.66 -2.96 -6.40
N ASN A 46 -4.67 -2.08 -6.45
CA ASN A 46 -3.28 -2.49 -6.55
C ASN A 46 -2.71 -2.82 -5.17
N LEU A 47 -2.65 -4.11 -4.85
CA LEU A 47 -2.08 -4.61 -3.59
C LEU A 47 -0.56 -4.82 -3.68
N ARG A 48 0.01 -4.89 -4.88
CA ARG A 48 1.46 -5.08 -5.10
C ARG A 48 2.29 -3.82 -4.82
N ALA A 49 1.70 -2.65 -5.02
CA ALA A 49 2.40 -1.38 -4.96
C ALA A 49 1.72 -0.36 -4.03
N PRO A 50 1.68 -0.61 -2.70
CA PRO A 50 1.08 0.33 -1.75
C PRO A 50 1.84 1.65 -1.70
N VAL A 51 1.09 2.72 -1.42
CA VAL A 51 1.61 4.00 -0.96
C VAL A 51 1.83 3.94 0.54
N VAL A 52 3.02 4.33 0.98
CA VAL A 52 3.41 4.42 2.38
C VAL A 52 3.66 5.87 2.72
N VAL A 53 2.99 6.38 3.76
CA VAL A 53 3.11 7.78 4.18
C VAL A 53 3.58 7.83 5.63
N ASN A 54 4.59 8.65 5.89
CA ASN A 54 4.90 9.13 7.23
C ASN A 54 4.06 10.40 7.50
N PRO A 55 2.98 10.33 8.29
CA PRO A 55 2.09 11.47 8.49
C PRO A 55 2.71 12.57 9.34
N ARG A 56 3.74 12.26 10.14
CA ARG A 56 4.43 13.27 10.97
C ARG A 56 5.36 14.14 10.13
N ARG A 57 5.89 13.59 9.05
CA ARG A 57 6.81 14.27 8.13
C ARG A 57 6.15 14.75 6.85
N MET A 58 4.93 14.29 6.58
CA MET A 58 4.20 14.52 5.33
C MET A 58 4.98 14.05 4.09
N ILE A 59 5.67 12.91 4.23
CA ILE A 59 6.44 12.28 3.13
C ILE A 59 5.77 10.97 2.76
N GLY A 60 5.51 10.79 1.46
CA GLY A 60 4.92 9.58 0.90
C GLY A 60 5.78 8.98 -0.20
N ILE A 61 5.84 7.66 -0.27
CA ILE A 61 6.45 6.91 -1.37
C ILE A 61 5.51 5.80 -1.82
N GLN A 62 5.69 5.32 -3.05
CA GLN A 62 5.11 4.07 -3.50
C GLN A 62 6.16 2.97 -3.43
N VAL A 63 5.84 1.89 -2.72
CA VAL A 63 6.73 0.73 -2.54
C VAL A 63 6.29 -0.35 -3.52
N ILE A 64 7.15 -0.76 -4.44
CA ILE A 64 6.86 -1.82 -5.40
C ILE A 64 7.48 -3.13 -4.89
N GLN A 65 6.66 -4.13 -4.62
CA GLN A 65 7.13 -5.47 -4.29
C GLN A 65 7.41 -6.26 -5.57
N THR A 66 8.69 -6.52 -5.87
CA THR A 66 9.12 -7.26 -7.08
C THR A 66 8.67 -8.72 -7.05
N ASP A 67 8.82 -9.39 -5.90
CA ASP A 67 8.42 -10.79 -5.69
C ASP A 67 7.18 -10.87 -4.80
N SER A 68 6.08 -10.29 -5.27
CA SER A 68 4.83 -10.21 -4.51
C SER A 68 3.82 -11.28 -4.95
N PRO A 69 3.21 -12.02 -4.00
CA PRO A 69 2.05 -12.86 -4.32
C PRO A 69 0.78 -12.02 -4.57
N TYR A 70 0.82 -10.71 -4.28
CA TYR A 70 -0.36 -9.87 -4.37
C TYR A 70 -0.62 -9.38 -5.80
N PRO A 71 -1.91 -9.32 -6.21
CA PRO A 71 -2.31 -8.84 -7.53
C PRO A 71 -2.25 -7.31 -7.64
N VAL A 72 -2.17 -6.84 -8.88
CA VAL A 72 -2.25 -5.40 -9.22
C VAL A 72 -3.70 -4.94 -9.47
N ASP A 73 -4.61 -5.89 -9.64
CA ASP A 73 -5.98 -5.74 -10.12
C ASP A 73 -6.97 -6.53 -9.24
N HIS A 74 -6.78 -6.49 -7.92
CA HIS A 74 -7.72 -7.14 -7.00
C HIS A 74 -9.10 -6.48 -7.09
N ARG A 75 -10.16 -7.23 -7.35
CA ARG A 75 -11.51 -6.68 -7.44
C ARG A 75 -12.00 -6.24 -6.06
N LEU A 76 -12.37 -4.97 -5.93
CA LEU A 76 -13.05 -4.43 -4.77
C LEU A 76 -14.56 -4.54 -4.99
N PRO A 77 -15.31 -5.26 -4.14
CA PRO A 77 -16.76 -5.19 -4.12
C PRO A 77 -17.22 -3.74 -3.89
N LEU A 78 -18.20 -3.30 -4.68
CA LEU A 78 -18.87 -2.02 -4.51
C LEU A 78 -20.28 -2.33 -4.03
N ASP A 79 -20.41 -2.52 -2.72
CA ASP A 79 -21.67 -2.63 -1.99
C ASP A 79 -22.21 -1.26 -1.54
#